data_AF-A0A1Q5EJH6-F1
#
_entry.id   AF-A0A1Q5EJH6-F1
#
_cell.length_a   1.000
_cell.length_b   1.000
_cell.length_c   1.000
_cell.angle_alpha   90.00
_cell.angle_beta   90.00
_cell.angle_gamma   90.00
#
_symmetry.space_group_name_H-M   'P 1'
#
loop_
_entity.id
_entity.type
_entity.pdbx_description
1 polymer ?
#
loop_
_entity_poly.entity_id
_entity_poly.type
_entity_poly.pdbx_seq_one_letter_code
_entity_poly.pdbx_strand_id
1 'polypeptide(L)'
;MEQHVRLDAQEAALDALLAVLDVTVEVPGDERVARLEARASGFAQYHRIGHKRQAAYRRLAADREAAHRLYPLVLDALLADDDASSPRWLAQVLVSVGGRRRLQEELAAAVADGDPLRQVCAVGAWRWAEAVDGPLAERFLTARREAAERCTDPWVRVRLAD
;
A
#
# COMPACT_ATOMS: atom_id res chain seq x y z
N MET A 1 9.22 -3.10 -13.55
CA MET A 1 9.72 -2.97 -12.17
C MET A 1 9.90 -4.35 -11.60
N GLU A 2 11.04 -4.61 -10.96
CA GLU A 2 11.35 -5.94 -10.43
C GLU A 2 10.64 -6.20 -9.10
N GLN A 3 10.34 -7.47 -8.82
CA GLN A 3 9.60 -7.84 -7.60
C GLN A 3 10.35 -7.46 -6.32
N HIS A 4 11.67 -7.69 -6.28
CA HIS A 4 12.47 -7.40 -5.10
C HIS A 4 12.44 -5.91 -4.74
N VAL A 5 12.52 -5.02 -5.73
CA VAL A 5 12.42 -3.55 -5.54
C VAL A 5 11.08 -3.17 -4.88
N ARG A 6 9.99 -3.83 -5.27
CA ARG A 6 8.66 -3.57 -4.70
C ARG A 6 8.57 -4.05 -3.26
N LEU A 7 9.04 -5.27 -2.99
CA LEU A 7 9.07 -5.83 -1.65
C LEU A 7 9.96 -5.01 -0.70
N ASP A 8 11.09 -4.51 -1.17
CA ASP A 8 11.99 -3.64 -0.41
C ASP A 8 11.32 -2.31 -0.06
N ALA A 9 10.67 -1.66 -1.04
CA ALA A 9 9.94 -0.41 -0.82
C ALA A 9 8.78 -0.59 0.19
N GLN A 10 8.05 -1.70 0.04
CA GLN A 10 6.96 -2.06 0.94
C GLN A 10 7.45 -2.30 2.37
N GLU A 11 8.52 -3.09 2.51
CA GLU A 11 9.12 -3.40 3.80
C GLU A 11 9.66 -2.14 4.47
N ALA A 12 10.36 -1.27 3.73
CA ALA A 12 10.91 -0.02 4.25
C ALA A 12 9.81 0.94 4.74
N ALA A 13 8.69 1.06 4.01
CA ALA A 13 7.57 1.90 4.42
C ALA A 13 6.89 1.38 5.70
N LEU A 14 6.73 0.06 5.82
CA LEU A 14 6.20 -0.57 7.04
C LEU A 14 7.17 -0.43 8.21
N ASP A 15 8.48 -0.55 7.99
CA ASP A 15 9.49 -0.38 9.03
C ASP A 15 9.51 1.05 9.56
N ALA A 16 9.42 2.06 8.69
CA ALA A 16 9.30 3.46 9.09
C ALA A 16 8.04 3.68 9.95
N LEU A 17 6.90 3.11 9.56
CA LEU A 17 5.65 3.20 10.32
C LEU A 17 5.75 2.50 11.68
N LEU A 18 6.28 1.28 11.72
CA LEU A 18 6.40 0.48 12.94
C LEU A 18 7.39 1.09 13.94
N ALA A 19 8.47 1.70 13.45
CA ALA A 19 9.43 2.41 14.29
C ALA A 19 8.76 3.57 15.04
N VAL A 20 7.93 4.37 14.35
CA VAL A 20 7.21 5.49 14.98
C VAL A 20 6.08 5.02 15.90
N LEU A 21 5.50 3.85 15.62
CA LEU A 21 4.50 3.20 16.47
C LEU A 21 5.09 2.51 17.71
N ASP A 22 6.41 2.42 17.80
CA ASP A 22 7.15 1.65 18.82
C ASP A 22 6.70 0.18 18.87
N VAL A 23 6.57 -0.44 17.70
CA VAL A 23 6.14 -1.84 17.56
C VAL A 23 7.26 -2.68 17.00
N THR A 24 7.72 -3.65 17.78
CA THR A 24 8.66 -4.68 17.34
C THR A 24 7.90 -5.89 16.81
N VAL A 25 8.30 -6.40 15.64
CA VAL A 25 7.68 -7.56 15.00
C VAL A 25 8.68 -8.70 14.96
N GLU A 26 8.45 -9.70 15.80
CA GLU A 26 9.19 -10.96 15.76
C GLU A 26 8.55 -11.86 14.71
N VAL A 27 9.35 -12.29 13.72
CA VAL A 27 8.92 -13.30 12.75
C VAL A 27 9.65 -14.60 13.09
N PRO A 28 8.97 -15.57 13.72
CA PRO A 28 9.59 -16.84 14.06
C PRO A 28 10.02 -17.58 12.80
N GLY A 29 11.12 -18.33 12.90
CA GLY A 29 11.54 -19.23 11.82
C GLY A 29 10.48 -20.32 11.58
N ASP A 30 10.04 -20.45 10.33
CA ASP A 30 9.07 -21.47 9.90
C ASP A 30 9.67 -22.28 8.74
N GLU A 31 9.85 -23.58 8.93
CA GLU A 31 10.38 -24.48 7.90
C GLU A 31 9.55 -24.46 6.61
N ARG A 32 8.23 -24.21 6.70
CA ARG A 32 7.37 -24.07 5.52
C ARG A 32 7.73 -22.83 4.72
N VAL A 33 8.05 -21.73 5.40
CA VAL A 33 8.52 -20.49 4.75
C VAL A 33 9.86 -20.74 4.07
N ALA A 34 10.80 -21.42 4.73
CA ALA A 34 12.09 -21.78 4.12
C ALA A 34 11.92 -22.67 2.87
N ARG A 35 11.01 -23.66 2.92
CA ARG A 35 10.69 -24.49 1.74
C ARG A 35 10.05 -23.70 0.61
N LEU A 36 9.24 -22.70 0.91
CA LEU A 36 8.58 -21.85 -0.09
C LEU A 36 9.55 -20.84 -0.70
N GLU A 37 10.48 -20.27 0.08
CA GLU A 37 11.55 -19.43 -0.44
C GLU A 37 12.39 -20.15 -1.49
N ALA A 38 12.71 -21.43 -1.27
CA ALA A 38 13.44 -22.25 -2.24
C ALA A 38 12.69 -22.46 -3.58
N ARG A 39 11.37 -22.23 -3.61
CA ARG A 39 10.52 -22.38 -4.80
C ARG A 39 10.08 -21.04 -5.40
N ALA A 40 10.02 -20.00 -4.59
CA ALA A 40 9.60 -18.66 -4.96
C ALA A 40 10.46 -17.65 -4.20
N SER A 41 11.44 -17.08 -4.89
CA SER A 41 12.34 -16.06 -4.34
C SER A 41 11.55 -14.88 -3.79
N GLY A 42 11.93 -14.41 -2.60
CA GLY A 42 11.29 -13.29 -1.90
C GLY A 42 10.05 -13.68 -1.08
N PHE A 43 9.67 -14.95 -1.03
CA PHE A 43 8.54 -15.42 -0.23
C PHE A 43 8.73 -15.16 1.28
N ALA A 44 9.94 -15.35 1.80
CA ALA A 44 10.26 -15.07 3.20
C ALA A 44 10.08 -13.58 3.55
N GLN A 45 10.48 -12.69 2.64
CA GLN A 45 10.27 -11.25 2.76
C GLN A 45 8.78 -10.91 2.71
N TYR A 46 8.06 -11.44 1.72
CA TYR A 46 6.60 -11.29 1.60
C TYR A 46 5.86 -11.72 2.88
N HIS A 47 6.25 -12.86 3.46
CA HIS A 47 5.67 -13.37 4.70
C HIS A 47 5.94 -12.42 5.88
N ARG A 48 7.16 -11.89 6.01
CA ARG A 48 7.54 -10.91 7.04
C ARG A 48 6.78 -9.59 6.89
N ILE A 49 6.65 -9.07 5.67
CA ILE A 49 5.79 -7.92 5.35
C ILE A 49 4.35 -8.17 5.83
N GLY A 50 3.83 -9.38 5.62
CA GLY A 50 2.52 -9.80 6.13
C GLY A 50 2.36 -9.61 7.64
N HIS A 51 3.35 -10.01 8.44
CA HIS A 51 3.36 -9.80 9.89
C HIS A 51 3.45 -8.33 10.27
N LYS A 52 4.36 -7.58 9.61
CA LYS A 52 4.53 -6.14 9.83
C LYS A 52 3.23 -5.37 9.62
N ARG A 53 2.53 -5.67 8.52
CA ARG A 53 1.24 -5.06 8.19
C ARG A 53 0.16 -5.37 9.24
N GLN A 54 0.07 -6.63 9.69
CA GLN A 54 -0.88 -7.00 10.74
C GLN A 54 -0.60 -6.29 12.06
N ALA A 55 0.67 -6.17 12.44
CA ALA A 55 1.09 -5.48 13.65
C ALA A 55 0.74 -3.99 13.60
N ALA A 56 1.08 -3.32 12.49
CA ALA A 56 0.72 -1.91 12.26
C ALA A 56 -0.80 -1.70 12.32
N TYR A 57 -1.58 -2.53 11.62
CA TYR A 57 -3.04 -2.45 11.65
C TYR A 57 -3.60 -2.61 13.06
N ARG A 58 -3.18 -3.63 13.81
CA ARG A 58 -3.67 -3.86 15.19
C ARG A 58 -3.38 -2.66 16.09
N ARG A 59 -2.16 -2.11 16.01
CA ARG A 59 -1.75 -0.95 16.81
C ARG A 59 -2.55 0.30 16.47
N LEU A 60 -2.74 0.60 15.18
CA LEU A 60 -3.47 1.76 14.70
C LEU A 60 -4.99 1.65 14.94
N ALA A 61 -5.56 0.46 14.79
CA ALA A 61 -6.97 0.22 15.06
C ALA A 61 -7.31 0.34 16.56
N ALA A 62 -6.35 0.03 17.45
CA ALA A 62 -6.52 0.19 18.89
C ALA A 62 -6.29 1.63 19.38
N ASP A 63 -5.67 2.49 18.57
CA ASP A 63 -5.27 3.84 18.96
C ASP A 63 -5.57 4.84 17.83
N ARG A 64 -6.81 5.34 17.90
CA ARG A 64 -7.35 6.28 16.92
C ARG A 64 -6.53 7.58 16.87
N GLU A 65 -5.99 8.04 18.00
CA GLU A 65 -5.20 9.26 18.05
C GLU A 65 -3.87 9.09 17.30
N ALA A 66 -3.17 7.98 17.53
CA ALA A 66 -1.99 7.64 16.76
C ALA A 66 -2.31 7.53 15.26
N ALA A 67 -3.42 6.90 14.89
CA ALA A 67 -3.83 6.82 13.49
C ALA A 67 -4.11 8.19 12.85
N HIS A 68 -4.69 9.15 13.60
CA HIS A 68 -4.85 10.53 13.12
C HIS A 68 -3.50 11.23 12.94
N ARG A 69 -2.63 11.21 13.95
CA ARG A 69 -1.33 11.91 13.90
C ARG A 69 -0.41 11.33 12.82
N LEU A 70 -0.44 10.01 12.63
CA LEU A 70 0.43 9.28 11.72
C LEU A 70 -0.20 9.04 10.35
N TYR A 71 -1.32 9.70 10.03
CA TYR A 71 -2.00 9.56 8.73
C TYR A 71 -1.05 9.60 7.53
N PRO A 72 -0.08 10.54 7.43
CA PRO A 72 0.86 10.56 6.30
C PRO A 72 1.71 9.28 6.18
N LEU A 73 2.24 8.76 7.29
CA LEU A 73 3.04 7.53 7.28
C LEU A 73 2.20 6.29 6.95
N VAL A 74 0.94 6.25 7.41
CA VAL A 74 0.01 5.17 7.06
C VAL A 74 -0.35 5.23 5.57
N LEU A 75 -0.53 6.43 5.01
CA LEU A 75 -0.74 6.64 3.58
C LEU A 75 0.50 6.22 2.77
N ASP A 76 1.71 6.56 3.22
CA ASP A 76 2.94 6.13 2.54
C ASP A 76 3.10 4.61 2.55
N ALA A 77 2.81 3.95 3.68
CA ALA A 77 2.79 2.49 3.76
C ALA A 77 1.73 1.86 2.83
N LEU A 78 0.55 2.48 2.70
CA LEU A 78 -0.47 2.05 1.73
C LEU A 78 0.00 2.24 0.29
N LEU A 79 0.66 3.35 -0.02
CA LEU A 79 1.17 3.68 -1.36
C LEU A 79 2.46 2.94 -1.74
N ALA A 80 2.99 2.12 -0.85
CA ALA A 80 4.09 1.18 -1.13
C ALA A 80 3.60 -0.29 -1.19
N ASP A 81 2.30 -0.57 -1.01
CA ASP A 81 1.75 -1.93 -0.94
C ASP A 81 1.03 -2.32 -2.24
N ASP A 82 1.71 -3.08 -3.10
CA ASP A 82 1.15 -3.58 -4.37
C ASP A 82 0.41 -4.92 -4.24
N ASP A 83 0.27 -5.45 -3.02
CA ASP A 83 -0.47 -6.69 -2.77
C ASP A 83 -1.95 -6.50 -3.11
N ALA A 84 -2.58 -7.51 -3.71
CA ALA A 84 -3.97 -7.38 -4.14
C ALA A 84 -4.92 -7.14 -2.95
N SER A 85 -4.80 -7.91 -1.88
CA SER A 85 -5.84 -7.97 -0.82
C SER A 85 -5.46 -7.23 0.45
N SER A 86 -4.17 -7.06 0.69
CA SER A 86 -3.65 -6.56 1.95
C SER A 86 -3.76 -5.04 2.18
N PRO A 87 -3.76 -4.17 1.14
CA PRO A 87 -4.00 -2.73 1.29
C PRO A 87 -5.29 -2.36 2.03
N ARG A 88 -6.28 -3.28 2.06
CA ARG A 88 -7.58 -3.06 2.72
C ARG A 88 -7.45 -2.64 4.19
N TRP A 89 -6.46 -3.16 4.92
CA TRP A 89 -6.31 -2.86 6.35
C TRP A 89 -5.83 -1.43 6.60
N LEU A 90 -4.82 -0.97 5.86
CA LEU A 90 -4.30 0.39 5.99
C LEU A 90 -5.31 1.41 5.42
N ALA A 91 -5.96 1.08 4.30
CA ALA A 91 -7.07 1.88 3.77
C ALA A 91 -8.20 2.04 4.80
N GLN A 92 -8.60 0.95 5.47
CA GLN A 92 -9.63 1.00 6.52
C GLN A 92 -9.23 1.92 7.68
N VAL A 93 -7.96 1.88 8.12
CA VAL A 93 -7.44 2.81 9.13
C VAL A 93 -7.59 4.24 8.64
N LEU A 94 -7.08 4.57 7.45
CA LEU A 94 -7.13 5.93 6.88
C LEU A 94 -8.57 6.43 6.72
N VAL A 95 -9.49 5.59 6.24
CA VAL A 95 -10.92 5.93 6.14
C VAL A 95 -11.51 6.22 7.52
N SER A 96 -11.16 5.42 8.54
CA SER A 96 -11.73 5.59 9.89
C SER A 96 -11.36 6.92 10.55
N VAL A 97 -10.19 7.49 10.24
CA VAL A 97 -9.69 8.74 10.83
C VAL A 97 -9.79 9.95 9.89
N GLY A 98 -9.54 9.78 8.60
CA GLY A 98 -9.54 10.87 7.61
C GLY A 98 -10.83 10.98 6.80
N GLY A 99 -11.68 9.94 6.83
CA GLY A 99 -12.85 9.83 5.96
C GLY A 99 -12.49 9.41 4.54
N ARG A 100 -13.50 8.92 3.81
CA ARG A 100 -13.32 8.38 2.45
C ARG A 100 -12.84 9.44 1.46
N ARG A 101 -13.46 10.62 1.50
CA ARG A 101 -13.17 11.68 0.55
C ARG A 101 -11.71 12.12 0.59
N ARG A 102 -11.15 12.30 1.79
CA ARG A 102 -9.72 12.63 1.94
C ARG A 102 -8.86 11.54 1.34
N LEU A 103 -9.10 10.27 1.67
CA LEU A 103 -8.33 9.16 1.10
C LEU A 103 -8.43 9.15 -0.43
N GLN A 104 -9.62 9.33 -0.99
CA GLN A 104 -9.81 9.38 -2.44
C GLN A 104 -9.05 10.55 -3.10
N GLU A 105 -9.04 11.73 -2.48
CA GLU A 105 -8.27 12.89 -2.99
C GLU A 105 -6.76 12.60 -2.96
N GLU A 106 -6.25 11.99 -1.90
CA GLU A 106 -4.84 11.58 -1.76
C GLU A 106 -4.46 10.50 -2.77
N LEU A 107 -5.32 9.50 -3.00
CA LEU A 107 -5.10 8.45 -4.01
C LEU A 107 -5.11 9.02 -5.43
N ALA A 108 -6.03 9.94 -5.74
CA ALA A 108 -6.07 10.61 -7.03
C ALA A 108 -4.81 11.46 -7.27
N ALA A 109 -4.33 12.17 -6.25
CA ALA A 109 -3.06 12.90 -6.32
C ALA A 109 -1.87 11.95 -6.52
N ALA A 110 -1.82 10.82 -5.79
CA ALA A 110 -0.77 9.82 -5.94
C ALA A 110 -0.74 9.19 -7.34
N VAL A 111 -1.90 9.00 -7.99
CA VAL A 111 -1.94 8.54 -9.40
C VAL A 111 -1.45 9.61 -10.37
N ALA A 112 -1.78 10.89 -10.13
CA ALA A 112 -1.40 11.98 -11.01
C ALA A 112 0.12 12.29 -10.96
N ASP A 113 0.66 12.35 -9.74
CA ASP A 113 1.97 12.96 -9.46
C ASP A 113 2.97 12.00 -8.80
N GLY A 114 2.53 10.82 -8.37
CA GLY A 114 3.40 9.84 -7.71
C GLY A 114 4.41 9.20 -8.64
N ASP A 115 5.44 8.59 -8.04
CA ASP A 115 6.33 7.67 -8.75
C ASP A 115 5.56 6.42 -9.25
N PRO A 116 6.13 5.63 -10.16
CA PRO A 116 5.42 4.51 -10.77
C PRO A 116 4.89 3.46 -9.79
N LEU A 117 5.57 3.21 -8.66
CA LEU A 117 5.08 2.27 -7.66
C LEU A 117 3.88 2.87 -6.92
N ARG A 118 4.00 4.13 -6.47
CA ARG A 118 2.91 4.85 -5.79
C ARG A 118 1.65 4.93 -6.65
N GLN A 119 1.80 5.17 -7.95
CA GLN A 119 0.67 5.18 -8.89
C GLN A 119 -0.06 3.83 -8.91
N VAL A 120 0.68 2.72 -9.03
CA VAL A 120 0.08 1.37 -9.06
C VAL A 120 -0.58 1.02 -7.73
N CYS A 121 0.09 1.28 -6.61
CA CYS A 121 -0.46 1.03 -5.28
C CYS A 121 -1.70 1.88 -5.03
N ALA A 122 -1.71 3.15 -5.47
CA ALA A 122 -2.89 4.01 -5.39
C ALA A 122 -4.07 3.44 -6.19
N VAL A 123 -3.81 2.89 -7.37
CA VAL A 123 -4.83 2.19 -8.17
C VAL A 123 -5.37 0.95 -7.45
N GLY A 124 -4.49 0.13 -6.90
CA GLY A 124 -4.89 -1.04 -6.11
C GLY A 124 -5.69 -0.68 -4.85
N ALA A 125 -5.35 0.44 -4.22
CA ALA A 125 -6.00 0.93 -3.01
C ALA A 125 -7.36 1.58 -3.26
N TRP A 126 -7.62 2.11 -4.46
CA TRP A 126 -8.84 2.86 -4.79
C TRP A 126 -10.13 2.11 -4.46
N ARG A 127 -10.16 0.80 -4.75
CA ARG A 127 -11.34 -0.05 -4.45
C ARG A 127 -11.68 -0.12 -2.96
N TRP A 128 -10.68 0.04 -2.09
CA TRP A 128 -10.83 -0.01 -0.64
C TRP A 128 -11.21 1.34 -0.04
N ALA A 129 -11.12 2.42 -0.81
CA ALA A 129 -11.64 3.73 -0.43
C ALA A 129 -13.16 3.87 -0.72
N GLU A 130 -13.85 2.76 -1.01
CA GLU A 130 -15.27 2.67 -1.39
C GLU A 130 -15.60 3.69 -2.49
N ALA A 131 -15.03 3.45 -3.68
CA ALA A 131 -15.15 4.30 -4.86
C ALA A 131 -16.61 4.76 -5.09
N VAL A 132 -16.82 6.06 -5.09
CA VAL A 132 -18.13 6.68 -5.34
C VAL A 132 -18.12 7.25 -6.76
N ASP A 133 -19.21 7.07 -7.48
CA ASP A 133 -19.43 7.74 -8.78
C ASP A 133 -19.37 9.28 -8.62
N GLY A 134 -18.85 9.96 -9.64
CA GLY A 134 -18.83 11.42 -9.70
C GLY A 134 -17.48 12.04 -10.04
N PRO A 135 -17.33 13.38 -9.89
CA PRO A 135 -16.19 14.12 -10.44
C PRO A 135 -14.82 13.65 -9.94
N LEU A 136 -14.74 13.10 -8.72
CA LEU A 136 -13.48 12.61 -8.17
C LEU A 136 -13.06 11.27 -8.79
N ALA A 137 -14.01 10.38 -9.06
CA ALA A 137 -13.74 9.14 -9.78
C ALA A 137 -13.35 9.41 -11.24
N GLU A 138 -13.98 10.40 -11.89
CA GLU A 138 -13.59 10.84 -13.24
C GLU A 138 -12.16 11.38 -13.24
N ARG A 139 -11.81 12.26 -12.29
CA ARG A 139 -10.44 12.77 -12.15
C ARG A 139 -9.43 11.65 -11.93
N PHE A 140 -9.76 10.68 -11.07
CA PHE A 140 -8.92 9.52 -10.82
C PHE A 140 -8.71 8.68 -12.10
N LEU A 141 -9.79 8.40 -12.84
CA LEU A 141 -9.71 7.64 -14.10
C LEU A 141 -8.91 8.37 -15.18
N THR A 142 -9.06 9.70 -15.28
CA THR A 142 -8.27 10.52 -16.21
C THR A 142 -6.78 10.47 -15.84
N ALA A 143 -6.44 10.74 -14.57
CA ALA A 143 -5.06 10.66 -14.10
C ALA A 143 -4.45 9.28 -14.33
N ARG A 144 -5.23 8.21 -14.10
CA ARG A 144 -4.82 6.82 -14.34
C ARG A 144 -4.46 6.58 -15.81
N ARG A 145 -5.29 7.04 -16.75
CA ARG A 145 -5.04 6.91 -18.19
C ARG A 145 -3.78 7.69 -18.60
N GLU A 146 -3.65 8.93 -18.16
CA GLU A 146 -2.48 9.77 -18.44
C GLU A 146 -1.18 9.16 -17.86
N ALA A 147 -1.25 8.57 -16.67
CA ALA A 147 -0.12 7.84 -16.10
C ALA A 147 0.22 6.59 -16.93
N ALA A 148 -0.77 5.82 -17.37
CA ALA A 148 -0.55 4.64 -18.22
C ALA A 148 0.07 4.99 -19.58
N GLU A 149 -0.32 6.11 -20.19
CA GLU A 149 0.19 6.59 -21.47
C GLU A 149 1.64 7.06 -21.38
N ARG A 150 2.00 7.75 -20.28
CA ARG A 150 3.37 8.24 -20.04
C ARG A 150 4.32 7.16 -19.53
N CYS A 151 3.78 6.03 -19.05
CA CYS A 151 4.59 4.99 -18.42
C CYS A 151 5.35 4.13 -19.45
N THR A 152 6.66 4.03 -19.25
CA THR A 152 7.54 3.18 -20.07
C THR A 152 7.80 1.80 -19.45
N ASP A 153 7.51 1.62 -18.15
CA ASP A 153 7.69 0.36 -17.46
C ASP A 153 6.53 -0.61 -17.77
N PRO A 154 6.79 -1.79 -18.38
CA PRO A 154 5.73 -2.69 -18.79
C PRO A 154 4.86 -3.20 -17.63
N TRP A 155 5.46 -3.43 -16.45
CA TRP A 155 4.72 -3.93 -15.30
C TRP A 155 3.75 -2.87 -14.76
N VAL A 156 4.23 -1.63 -14.66
CA VAL A 156 3.42 -0.49 -14.22
C VAL A 156 2.29 -0.24 -15.22
N ARG A 157 2.61 -0.18 -16.51
CA ARG A 157 1.64 0.10 -17.57
C ARG A 157 0.47 -0.90 -17.58
N VAL A 158 0.74 -2.19 -17.41
CA VAL A 158 -0.32 -3.23 -17.31
C VAL A 158 -1.24 -2.93 -16.13
N ARG A 159 -0.69 -2.66 -14.95
CA ARG A 159 -1.47 -2.37 -13.74
C ARG A 159 -2.24 -1.06 -13.82
N LEU A 160 -1.71 -0.06 -14.52
CA LEU A 160 -2.43 1.19 -14.77
C LEU A 160 -3.51 1.04 -15.85
N ALA A 161 -3.48 0.00 -16.69
CA ALA A 161 -4.47 -0.23 -17.75
C ALA A 161 -5.65 -1.14 -17.32
N ASP A 162 -5.48 -2.00 -16.31
CA ASP A 162 -6.46 -3.01 -15.84
C ASP A 162 -7.73 -2.47 -15.14
#